data_AF-A0A3D2GPI1-F1
#
_entry.id   AF-A0A3D2GPI1-F1
#
_cell.length_a   1.000
_cell.length_b   1.000
_cell.length_c   1.000
_cell.angle_alpha   90.00
_cell.angle_beta   90.00
_cell.angle_gamma   90.00
#
_symmetry.space_group_name_H-M   'P 1'
#
loop_
_entity.id
_entity.type
_entity.pdbx_description
1 polymer ?
#
loop_
_entity_poly.entity_id
_entity_poly.type
_entity_poly.pdbx_seq_one_letter_code
_entity_poly.pdbx_strand_id
1 'polypeptide(L)'
;MAHGETQHPMVARRSDALTGTIRVPGDKSISHRSLIFGTLAVGRTEVEGLLEAEDVLNTMAAMRALGATITHHAGPGGRVSIDGVGVGALSEPDRVLDMGNSGTAARLLVGLVATHPITTFFTGDASLVKRPMARVTDPLSRMGASFHSRRGELGTGRLPMMVEGAELAVPIEYRLPVASAQVKSAIMLAGLNTPGETTVIEAVPTRDHTENMLRHFGAAPTITTDSDGATRITVTGQQELVAADIKVPTDPSSA
;
A
#
# COMPACT_ATOMS: atom_id res chain seq x y z
N MET A 1 -14.03 14.06 -14.42
CA MET A 1 -15.43 13.67 -14.68
C MET A 1 -15.95 13.04 -13.39
N ALA A 2 -16.95 13.62 -12.75
CA ALA A 2 -17.50 13.05 -11.52
C ALA A 2 -18.22 11.74 -11.85
N HIS A 3 -17.88 10.65 -11.16
CA HIS A 3 -18.63 9.40 -11.22
C HIS A 3 -20.04 9.65 -10.67
N GLY A 4 -20.97 10.01 -11.56
CA GLY A 4 -22.39 9.99 -11.30
C GLY A 4 -22.88 8.56 -11.34
N GLU A 5 -22.51 7.75 -10.34
CA GLU A 5 -23.12 6.44 -10.18
C GLU A 5 -24.56 6.61 -9.75
N THR A 6 -25.45 6.09 -10.57
CA THR A 6 -26.88 6.00 -10.27
C THR A 6 -27.00 5.06 -9.08
N GLN A 7 -27.48 5.56 -7.94
CA GLN A 7 -27.70 4.69 -6.78
C GLN A 7 -28.76 3.65 -7.13
N HIS A 8 -28.39 2.37 -7.05
CA HIS A 8 -29.30 1.25 -7.26
C HIS A 8 -29.75 0.71 -5.90
N PRO A 9 -30.97 1.06 -5.42
CA PRO A 9 -31.45 0.53 -4.15
C PRO A 9 -31.63 -0.99 -4.23
N MET A 10 -31.11 -1.69 -3.23
CA MET A 10 -31.22 -3.14 -3.09
C MET A 10 -32.14 -3.49 -1.92
N VAL A 11 -33.01 -4.49 -2.10
CA VAL A 11 -33.90 -4.99 -1.04
C VAL A 11 -33.55 -6.43 -0.72
N ALA A 12 -32.97 -6.67 0.46
CA ALA A 12 -32.80 -8.01 0.99
C ALA A 12 -34.15 -8.52 1.54
N ARG A 13 -34.47 -9.79 1.27
CA ARG A 13 -35.67 -10.46 1.78
C ARG A 13 -35.26 -11.64 2.64
N ARG A 14 -36.17 -12.08 3.52
CA ARG A 14 -35.98 -13.30 4.31
C ARG A 14 -35.76 -14.48 3.36
N SER A 15 -34.73 -15.26 3.61
CA SER A 15 -34.43 -16.52 2.92
C SER A 15 -34.62 -17.68 3.89
N ASP A 16 -34.85 -18.87 3.35
CA ASP A 16 -34.61 -20.13 4.04
C ASP A 16 -33.11 -20.34 4.27
N ALA A 17 -32.74 -21.40 4.98
CA ALA A 17 -31.35 -21.72 5.29
C ALA A 17 -30.50 -21.84 4.01
N LEU A 18 -29.40 -21.06 3.94
CA LEU A 18 -28.46 -21.11 2.82
C LEU A 18 -27.63 -22.40 2.92
N THR A 19 -27.53 -23.13 1.80
CA THR A 19 -26.71 -24.35 1.71
C THR A 19 -25.89 -24.31 0.42
N GLY A 20 -24.61 -24.66 0.50
CA GLY A 20 -23.72 -24.68 -0.67
C GLY A 20 -22.24 -24.52 -0.31
N THR A 21 -21.42 -24.39 -1.35
CA THR A 21 -19.98 -24.11 -1.25
C THR A 21 -19.66 -22.92 -2.15
N ILE A 22 -18.94 -21.95 -1.59
CA ILE A 22 -18.48 -20.77 -2.33
C ILE A 22 -16.96 -20.73 -2.32
N ARG A 23 -16.38 -20.14 -3.37
CA ARG A 23 -14.99 -19.71 -3.34
C ARG A 23 -14.98 -18.25 -2.91
N VAL A 24 -14.43 -17.98 -1.72
CA VAL A 24 -14.23 -16.61 -1.24
C VAL A 24 -13.15 -15.94 -2.08
N PRO A 25 -13.32 -14.67 -2.50
CA PRO A 25 -12.29 -13.92 -3.21
C PRO A 25 -10.99 -13.80 -2.40
N GLY A 26 -9.89 -13.45 -3.08
CA GLY A 26 -8.59 -13.23 -2.45
C GLY A 26 -8.60 -12.03 -1.49
N ASP A 27 -7.71 -12.06 -0.50
CA ASP A 27 -7.54 -11.00 0.48
C ASP A 27 -7.13 -9.68 -0.17
N LYS A 28 -7.91 -8.62 0.07
CA LYS A 28 -7.64 -7.29 -0.50
C LYS A 28 -6.30 -6.70 -0.04
N SER A 29 -5.94 -6.87 1.23
CA SER A 29 -4.73 -6.27 1.82
C SER A 29 -3.45 -6.91 1.28
N ILE A 30 -3.46 -8.22 1.08
CA ILE A 30 -2.37 -8.99 0.47
C ILE A 30 -2.34 -8.72 -1.03
N SER A 31 -3.48 -8.56 -1.70
CA SER A 31 -3.52 -8.21 -3.12
C SER A 31 -2.83 -6.88 -3.42
N HIS A 32 -3.11 -5.82 -2.64
CA HIS A 32 -2.38 -4.55 -2.75
C HIS A 32 -0.86 -4.73 -2.58
N ARG A 33 -0.46 -5.47 -1.54
CA ARG A 33 0.95 -5.69 -1.21
C ARG A 33 1.66 -6.55 -2.24
N SER A 34 0.97 -7.51 -2.86
CA SER A 34 1.53 -8.36 -3.92
C SER A 34 1.97 -7.51 -5.10
N LEU A 35 1.15 -6.53 -5.50
CA LEU A 35 1.49 -5.58 -6.56
C LEU A 35 2.66 -4.67 -6.18
N ILE A 36 2.66 -4.14 -4.95
CA ILE A 36 3.71 -3.22 -4.46
C ILE A 36 5.06 -3.95 -4.34
N PHE A 37 5.10 -5.08 -3.64
CA PHE A 37 6.36 -5.81 -3.42
C PHE A 37 6.86 -6.49 -4.68
N GLY A 38 5.98 -7.02 -5.53
CA GLY A 38 6.37 -7.51 -6.85
C GLY A 38 7.00 -6.43 -7.73
N THR A 39 6.54 -5.18 -7.62
CA THR A 39 7.12 -4.02 -8.32
C THR A 39 8.52 -3.67 -7.78
N LEU A 40 8.72 -3.77 -6.47
CA LEU A 40 10.00 -3.44 -5.82
C LEU A 40 11.04 -4.57 -5.88
N ALA A 41 10.64 -5.78 -6.26
CA ALA A 41 11.53 -6.92 -6.33
C ALA A 41 12.37 -6.92 -7.60
N VAL A 42 13.57 -7.48 -7.52
CA VAL A 42 14.41 -7.79 -8.68
C VAL A 42 13.99 -9.16 -9.21
N GLY A 43 13.56 -9.18 -10.47
CA GLY A 43 13.07 -10.37 -11.17
C GLY A 43 11.55 -10.37 -11.35
N ARG A 44 11.02 -11.55 -11.69
CA ARG A 44 9.62 -11.75 -12.01
C ARG A 44 8.87 -12.41 -10.85
N THR A 45 7.79 -11.79 -10.42
CA THR A 45 6.87 -12.27 -9.39
C THR A 45 5.59 -12.79 -10.06
N GLU A 46 5.22 -14.04 -9.83
CA GLU A 46 3.91 -14.57 -10.23
C GLU A 46 2.92 -14.53 -9.05
N VAL A 47 1.74 -13.99 -9.30
CA VAL A 47 0.66 -13.88 -8.30
C VAL A 47 -0.55 -14.69 -8.77
N GLU A 48 -1.05 -15.55 -7.89
CA GLU A 48 -2.29 -16.29 -8.06
C GLU A 48 -3.31 -15.88 -6.99
N GLY A 49 -4.59 -15.83 -7.35
CA GLY A 49 -5.68 -15.50 -6.43
C GLY A 49 -5.83 -14.01 -6.14
N LEU A 50 -5.21 -13.12 -6.93
CA LEU A 50 -5.34 -11.68 -6.74
C LEU A 50 -6.81 -11.26 -6.77
N LEU A 51 -7.22 -10.41 -5.82
CA LEU A 51 -8.55 -9.83 -5.82
C LEU A 51 -8.70 -8.84 -6.98
N GLU A 52 -9.61 -9.10 -7.91
CA GLU A 52 -9.89 -8.25 -9.08
C GLU A 52 -10.94 -7.17 -8.76
N ALA A 53 -10.82 -6.54 -7.59
CA ALA A 53 -11.64 -5.39 -7.20
C ALA A 53 -11.03 -4.08 -7.71
N GLU A 54 -11.87 -3.07 -7.96
CA GLU A 54 -11.45 -1.75 -8.44
C GLU A 54 -10.30 -1.15 -7.60
N ASP A 55 -10.38 -1.26 -6.27
CA ASP A 55 -9.31 -0.83 -5.36
C ASP A 55 -7.93 -1.41 -5.75
N VAL A 56 -7.86 -2.71 -6.05
CA VAL A 56 -6.62 -3.42 -6.38
C VAL A 56 -6.21 -3.13 -7.83
N LEU A 57 -7.15 -3.02 -8.75
CA LEU A 57 -6.87 -2.65 -10.14
C LEU A 57 -6.29 -1.22 -10.24
N ASN A 58 -6.75 -0.29 -9.41
CA ASN A 58 -6.17 1.06 -9.31
C ASN A 58 -4.72 1.01 -8.78
N THR A 59 -4.42 0.09 -7.86
CA THR A 59 -3.04 -0.16 -7.42
C THR A 59 -2.18 -0.71 -8.55
N MET A 60 -2.71 -1.65 -9.33
CA MET A 60 -2.01 -2.22 -10.48
C MET A 60 -1.70 -1.15 -11.53
N ALA A 61 -2.67 -0.28 -11.83
CA ALA A 61 -2.49 0.83 -12.75
C ALA A 61 -1.41 1.81 -12.26
N ALA A 62 -1.39 2.12 -10.97
CA ALA A 62 -0.38 2.99 -10.38
C ALA A 62 1.02 2.36 -10.39
N MET A 63 1.15 1.06 -10.09
CA MET A 63 2.43 0.37 -10.17
C MET A 63 2.99 0.33 -11.60
N ARG A 64 2.12 0.15 -12.61
CA ARG A 64 2.52 0.29 -14.03
C ARG A 64 3.04 1.69 -14.34
N ALA A 65 2.34 2.72 -13.87
CA ALA A 65 2.75 4.11 -14.07
C ALA A 65 4.08 4.45 -13.38
N LEU A 66 4.42 3.75 -12.29
CA LEU A 66 5.69 3.88 -11.56
C LEU A 66 6.82 3.01 -12.13
N GLY A 67 6.60 2.34 -13.27
CA GLY A 67 7.66 1.68 -14.06
C GLY A 67 7.59 0.16 -14.14
N ALA A 68 6.75 -0.52 -13.35
CA ALA A 68 6.65 -1.98 -13.41
C ALA A 68 5.96 -2.45 -14.69
N THR A 69 6.45 -3.55 -15.27
CA THR A 69 5.70 -4.27 -16.30
C THR A 69 4.79 -5.29 -15.63
N ILE A 70 3.48 -5.03 -15.65
CA ILE A 70 2.49 -5.90 -15.02
C ILE A 70 1.55 -6.48 -16.07
N THR A 71 1.59 -7.80 -16.24
CA THR A 71 0.69 -8.55 -17.12
C THR A 71 -0.44 -9.16 -16.30
N HIS A 72 -1.68 -8.72 -16.56
CA HIS A 72 -2.89 -9.30 -15.96
C HIS A 72 -3.46 -10.33 -16.93
N HIS A 73 -3.43 -11.60 -16.54
CA HIS A 73 -3.83 -12.69 -17.42
C HIS A 73 -5.34 -12.88 -17.39
N ALA A 74 -5.94 -13.08 -18.57
CA ALA A 74 -7.35 -13.38 -18.68
C ALA A 74 -7.69 -14.76 -18.10
N GLY A 75 -8.87 -14.87 -17.49
CA GLY A 75 -9.41 -16.12 -16.96
C GLY A 75 -9.61 -16.10 -15.45
N PRO A 76 -10.18 -17.18 -14.89
CA PRO A 76 -10.47 -17.25 -13.47
C PRO A 76 -9.18 -17.37 -12.64
N GLY A 77 -9.21 -16.84 -11.42
CA GLY A 77 -8.16 -17.05 -10.43
C GLY A 77 -7.17 -15.90 -10.30
N GLY A 78 -7.43 -14.73 -10.87
CA GLY A 78 -6.68 -13.49 -10.58
C GLY A 78 -5.17 -13.64 -10.78
N ARG A 79 -4.76 -14.14 -11.95
CA ARG A 79 -3.35 -14.41 -12.25
C ARG A 79 -2.66 -13.16 -12.79
N VAL A 80 -1.54 -12.79 -12.18
CA VAL A 80 -0.76 -11.60 -12.56
C VAL A 80 0.72 -11.91 -12.54
N SER A 81 1.44 -11.49 -13.58
CA SER A 81 2.91 -11.51 -13.62
C SER A 81 3.43 -10.09 -13.50
N ILE A 82 4.41 -9.88 -12.63
CA ILE A 82 5.01 -8.58 -12.35
C ILE A 82 6.52 -8.69 -12.59
N ASP A 83 7.03 -7.99 -13.59
CA ASP A 83 8.46 -7.77 -13.75
C ASP A 83 8.81 -6.49 -12.97
N GLY A 84 9.47 -6.67 -11.82
CA GLY A 84 9.79 -5.61 -10.89
C GLY A 84 10.98 -4.77 -11.34
N VAL A 85 11.03 -3.53 -10.85
CA VAL A 85 12.08 -2.55 -11.19
C VAL A 85 13.20 -2.50 -10.14
N GLY A 86 12.96 -3.05 -8.95
CA GLY A 86 13.89 -2.94 -7.82
C GLY A 86 13.60 -1.76 -6.89
N VAL A 87 14.09 -1.86 -5.66
CA VAL A 87 14.01 -0.77 -4.68
C VAL A 87 14.79 0.45 -5.19
N GLY A 88 14.21 1.64 -5.06
CA GLY A 88 14.81 2.89 -5.53
C GLY A 88 14.69 3.19 -7.02
N ALA A 89 14.12 2.28 -7.82
CA ALA A 89 14.06 2.39 -9.28
C ALA A 89 12.67 2.79 -9.82
N LEU A 90 11.80 3.36 -8.99
CA LEU A 90 10.50 3.85 -9.45
C LEU A 90 10.68 5.04 -10.38
N SER A 91 9.88 5.07 -11.46
CA SER A 91 9.88 6.15 -12.45
C SER A 91 8.83 7.21 -12.11
N GLU A 92 9.13 8.47 -12.44
CA GLU A 92 8.16 9.55 -12.35
C GLU A 92 7.01 9.32 -13.34
N PRO A 93 5.75 9.22 -12.88
CA PRO A 93 4.62 8.97 -13.76
C PRO A 93 4.22 10.23 -14.54
N ASP A 94 3.87 10.05 -15.81
CA ASP A 94 3.38 11.12 -16.71
C ASP A 94 1.90 11.52 -16.48
N ARG A 95 1.28 10.98 -15.42
CA ARG A 95 -0.16 11.09 -15.15
C ARG A 95 -0.45 11.12 -13.66
N VAL A 96 -1.66 11.57 -13.32
CA VAL A 96 -2.19 11.48 -11.96
C VAL A 96 -2.47 10.02 -11.62
N LEU A 97 -2.03 9.59 -10.44
CA LEU A 97 -2.33 8.30 -9.85
C LEU A 97 -3.72 8.36 -9.19
N ASP A 98 -4.72 7.80 -9.86
CA ASP A 98 -6.09 7.70 -9.35
C ASP A 98 -6.27 6.44 -8.51
N MET A 99 -6.60 6.63 -7.23
CA MET A 99 -6.78 5.53 -6.27
C MET A 99 -8.25 5.08 -6.16
N GLY A 100 -9.18 5.71 -6.88
CA GLY A 100 -10.62 5.46 -6.74
C GLY A 100 -11.08 5.64 -5.29
N ASN A 101 -11.66 4.61 -4.67
CA ASN A 101 -12.03 4.61 -3.25
C ASN A 101 -10.95 4.04 -2.31
N SER A 102 -9.81 3.55 -2.84
CA SER A 102 -8.85 2.77 -2.06
C SER A 102 -7.99 3.64 -1.15
N GLY A 103 -8.43 3.78 0.10
CA GLY A 103 -7.64 4.40 1.15
C GLY A 103 -6.37 3.61 1.50
N THR A 104 -6.36 2.30 1.24
CA THR A 104 -5.16 1.46 1.40
C THR A 104 -4.14 1.76 0.32
N ALA A 105 -4.52 1.76 -0.96
CA ALA A 105 -3.62 2.12 -2.05
C ALA A 105 -3.04 3.53 -1.84
N ALA A 106 -3.89 4.53 -1.62
CA ALA A 106 -3.45 5.91 -1.44
C ALA A 106 -2.38 6.06 -0.35
N ARG A 107 -2.61 5.48 0.84
CA ARG A 107 -1.68 5.63 1.96
C ARG A 107 -0.37 4.86 1.78
N LEU A 108 -0.45 3.64 1.25
CA LEU A 108 0.75 2.82 1.02
C LEU A 108 1.61 3.42 -0.10
N LEU A 109 0.99 3.86 -1.20
CA LEU A 109 1.73 4.41 -2.35
C LEU A 109 2.31 5.80 -2.04
N VAL A 110 1.63 6.62 -1.23
CA VAL A 110 2.23 7.86 -0.71
C VAL A 110 3.48 7.56 0.12
N GLY A 111 3.47 6.52 0.97
CA GLY A 111 4.68 6.06 1.67
C GLY A 111 5.75 5.53 0.73
N LEU A 112 5.35 4.73 -0.25
CA LEU A 112 6.24 4.13 -1.24
C LEU A 112 7.07 5.18 -1.99
N VAL A 113 6.42 6.22 -2.53
CA VAL A 113 7.08 7.23 -3.37
C VAL A 113 7.75 8.36 -2.57
N ALA A 114 7.48 8.46 -1.27
CA ALA A 114 7.98 9.56 -0.42
C ALA A 114 9.50 9.64 -0.34
N THR A 115 10.21 8.57 -0.69
CA THR A 115 11.67 8.47 -0.57
C THR A 115 12.35 8.27 -1.92
N HIS A 116 11.64 8.53 -3.01
CA HIS A 116 12.18 8.53 -4.37
C HIS A 116 12.24 9.98 -4.87
N PRO A 117 13.30 10.40 -5.58
CA PRO A 117 13.44 11.75 -6.11
C PRO A 117 12.54 11.98 -7.35
N ILE A 118 11.23 11.81 -7.19
CA ILE A 118 10.21 11.96 -8.23
C ILE A 118 9.03 12.79 -7.70
N THR A 119 8.33 13.45 -8.61
CA THR A 119 7.10 14.18 -8.34
C THR A 119 5.89 13.35 -8.75
N THR A 120 4.97 13.10 -7.81
CA THR A 120 3.76 12.31 -8.09
C THR A 120 2.51 13.06 -7.67
N PHE A 121 1.42 12.86 -8.41
CA PHE A 121 0.12 13.45 -8.11
C PHE A 121 -0.88 12.34 -7.80
N PHE A 122 -1.56 12.43 -6.66
CA PHE A 122 -2.58 11.48 -6.23
C PHE A 122 -3.98 12.09 -6.24
N THR A 123 -4.97 11.32 -6.67
CA THR A 123 -6.39 11.67 -6.55
C THR A 123 -7.22 10.45 -6.12
N GLY A 124 -8.51 10.67 -5.93
CA GLY A 124 -9.49 9.61 -5.70
C GLY A 124 -10.91 10.10 -5.97
N ASP A 125 -11.88 9.24 -5.67
CA ASP A 125 -13.29 9.56 -5.78
C ASP A 125 -13.76 10.58 -4.72
N ALA A 126 -15.05 10.96 -4.79
CA ALA A 126 -15.66 11.94 -3.90
C ALA A 126 -15.63 11.56 -2.40
N SER A 127 -15.43 10.28 -2.07
CA SER A 127 -15.34 9.77 -0.70
C SER A 127 -13.88 9.77 -0.23
N LEU A 128 -12.94 9.31 -1.04
CA LEU A 128 -11.52 9.26 -0.70
C LEU A 128 -10.91 10.65 -0.55
N VAL A 129 -11.26 11.63 -1.40
CA VAL A 129 -10.74 13.01 -1.30
C VAL A 129 -11.14 13.74 -0.02
N LYS A 130 -12.10 13.22 0.75
CA LYS A 130 -12.48 13.78 2.05
C LYS A 130 -11.70 13.16 3.22
N ARG A 131 -11.02 12.03 3.00
CA ARG A 131 -10.32 11.29 4.06
C ARG A 131 -9.01 12.00 4.43
N PRO A 132 -8.65 12.06 5.73
CA PRO A 132 -7.42 12.70 6.17
C PRO A 132 -6.18 11.88 5.78
N MET A 133 -5.12 12.60 5.40
CA MET A 133 -3.82 12.02 5.00
C MET A 133 -2.67 12.35 5.96
N ALA A 134 -2.85 13.30 6.90
CA ALA A 134 -1.85 13.74 7.89
C ALA A 134 -1.16 12.58 8.62
N ARG A 135 -1.93 11.55 9.02
CA ARG A 135 -1.37 10.40 9.74
C ARG A 135 -0.24 9.69 8.99
N VAL A 136 -0.18 9.83 7.67
CA VAL A 136 0.87 9.28 6.81
C VAL A 136 1.84 10.37 6.38
N THR A 137 1.37 11.57 6.01
CA THR A 137 2.28 12.63 5.58
C THR A 137 3.17 13.17 6.70
N ASP A 138 2.67 13.26 7.94
CA ASP A 138 3.42 13.78 9.08
C ASP A 138 4.72 13.00 9.36
N PRO A 139 4.72 11.66 9.48
CA PRO A 139 5.97 10.91 9.60
C PRO A 139 6.83 10.98 8.33
N LEU A 140 6.23 10.95 7.14
CA LEU A 140 7.00 10.97 5.90
C LEU A 140 7.70 12.33 5.64
N SER A 141 7.11 13.43 6.11
CA SER A 141 7.77 14.75 6.11
C SER A 141 9.03 14.74 6.96
N ARG A 142 9.03 13.98 8.06
CA ARG A 142 10.24 13.79 8.89
C ARG A 142 11.32 12.96 8.18
N MET A 143 10.95 12.19 7.16
CA MET A 143 11.87 11.44 6.30
C MET A 143 12.39 12.28 5.12
N GLY A 144 11.90 13.52 4.94
CA GLY A 144 12.37 14.46 3.92
C GLY A 144 11.40 14.72 2.76
N ALA A 145 10.26 14.04 2.71
CA ALA A 145 9.26 14.24 1.65
C ALA A 145 8.48 15.56 1.83
N SER A 146 8.04 16.17 0.74
CA SER A 146 7.16 17.35 0.76
C SER A 146 5.78 17.04 0.17
N PHE A 147 4.74 17.57 0.80
CA PHE A 147 3.34 17.29 0.45
C PHE A 147 2.57 18.59 0.23
N HIS A 148 2.03 18.75 -0.98
CA HIS A 148 1.18 19.90 -1.32
C HIS A 148 -0.23 19.41 -1.57
N SER A 149 -1.15 19.81 -0.69
CA SER A 149 -2.50 19.26 -0.68
C SER A 149 -3.55 20.32 -0.38
N ARG A 150 -4.82 19.98 -0.61
CA ARG A 150 -5.92 20.84 -0.15
C ARG A 150 -5.88 20.95 1.37
N ARG A 151 -6.09 22.17 1.90
CA ARG A 151 -6.31 22.37 3.33
C ARG A 151 -7.52 21.55 3.77
N GLY A 152 -7.26 20.49 4.52
CA GLY A 152 -8.30 19.70 5.16
C GLY A 152 -8.86 20.40 6.40
N GLU A 153 -9.99 19.91 6.92
CA GLU A 153 -10.42 20.26 8.28
C GLU A 153 -9.30 19.91 9.26
N LEU A 154 -9.08 20.78 10.25
CA LEU A 154 -8.00 20.68 11.24
C LEU A 154 -6.58 20.63 10.65
N GLY A 155 -6.36 21.10 9.41
CA GLY A 155 -5.03 21.13 8.80
C GLY A 155 -4.49 19.76 8.36
N THR A 156 -5.35 18.73 8.30
CA THR A 156 -4.93 17.33 8.17
C THR A 156 -4.52 16.86 6.76
N GLY A 157 -4.48 17.75 5.76
CA GLY A 157 -4.18 17.40 4.35
C GLY A 157 -5.16 16.40 3.72
N ARG A 158 -5.56 16.63 2.47
CA ARG A 158 -6.51 15.77 1.74
C ARG A 158 -6.08 15.60 0.29
N LEU A 159 -6.48 14.49 -0.35
CA LEU A 159 -6.38 14.39 -1.81
C LEU A 159 -7.30 15.42 -2.49
N PRO A 160 -7.01 15.87 -3.73
CA PRO A 160 -5.79 15.62 -4.49
C PRO A 160 -4.54 16.21 -3.83
N MET A 161 -3.41 15.53 -4.00
CA MET A 161 -2.13 15.87 -3.36
C MET A 161 -0.98 15.65 -4.34
N MET A 162 -0.02 16.57 -4.35
CA MET A 162 1.31 16.37 -4.92
C MET A 162 2.26 15.87 -3.82
N VAL A 163 3.05 14.87 -4.14
CA VAL A 163 4.15 14.36 -3.32
C VAL A 163 5.45 14.64 -4.07
N GLU A 164 6.33 15.42 -3.46
CA GLU A 164 7.73 15.54 -3.87
C GLU A 164 8.52 14.62 -2.96
N GLY A 165 8.96 13.47 -3.49
CA GLY A 165 9.72 12.53 -2.68
C GLY A 165 11.13 13.03 -2.38
N ALA A 166 11.69 12.56 -1.26
CA ALA A 166 12.98 13.00 -0.77
C ALA A 166 14.12 12.55 -1.69
N GLU A 167 14.98 13.48 -2.09
CA GLU A 167 16.26 13.17 -2.76
C GLU A 167 17.24 12.50 -1.79
N LEU A 168 17.30 13.00 -0.56
CA LEU A 168 18.08 12.44 0.54
C LEU A 168 17.14 12.09 1.69
N ALA A 169 16.59 10.89 1.65
CA ALA A 169 15.72 10.40 2.71
C ALA A 169 16.48 10.14 4.01
N VAL A 170 15.88 10.47 5.15
CA VAL A 170 16.43 10.17 6.48
C VAL A 170 15.60 9.13 7.20
N PRO A 171 16.24 8.11 7.83
CA PRO A 171 15.51 7.11 8.59
C PRO A 171 14.94 7.72 9.86
N ILE A 172 13.80 7.21 10.30
CA ILE A 172 13.14 7.68 11.51
C ILE A 172 12.84 6.52 12.46
N GLU A 173 12.81 6.86 13.75
CA GLU A 173 12.11 6.08 14.76
C GLU A 173 10.75 6.76 15.04
N TYR A 174 9.67 6.01 14.86
CA TYR A 174 8.31 6.54 14.92
C TYR A 174 7.38 5.65 15.73
N ARG A 175 6.99 6.13 16.91
CA ARG A 175 5.94 5.51 17.71
C ARG A 175 4.57 5.92 17.19
N LEU A 176 3.76 4.94 16.80
CA LEU A 176 2.43 5.17 16.25
C LEU A 176 1.52 5.80 17.31
N PRO A 177 0.92 6.98 17.05
CA PRO A 177 -0.01 7.61 17.99
C PRO A 177 -1.35 6.87 18.07
N VAL A 178 -1.67 6.06 17.05
CA VAL A 178 -2.88 5.24 16.96
C VAL A 178 -2.54 3.90 16.30
N ALA A 179 -3.20 2.82 16.71
CA ALA A 179 -3.06 1.50 16.10
C ALA A 179 -3.52 1.55 14.62
N SER A 180 -2.57 1.63 13.69
CA SER A 180 -2.85 1.74 12.26
C SER A 180 -1.82 1.00 11.41
N ALA A 181 -2.22 -0.18 10.91
CA ALA A 181 -1.41 -0.95 9.99
C ALA A 181 -1.06 -0.17 8.70
N GLN A 182 -1.91 0.75 8.26
CA GLN A 182 -1.64 1.56 7.06
C GLN A 182 -0.52 2.58 7.27
N VAL A 183 -0.49 3.23 8.45
CA VAL A 183 0.59 4.17 8.80
C VAL A 183 1.90 3.41 9.00
N LYS A 184 1.86 2.29 9.73
CA LYS A 184 2.99 1.36 9.85
C LYS A 184 3.56 1.00 8.48
N SER A 185 2.69 0.52 7.59
CA SER A 185 3.11 0.08 6.25
C SER A 185 3.70 1.22 5.42
N ALA A 186 3.13 2.42 5.46
CA ALA A 186 3.63 3.56 4.70
C ALA A 186 5.05 3.96 5.13
N ILE A 187 5.31 3.99 6.44
CA ILE A 187 6.65 4.31 6.99
C ILE A 187 7.65 3.19 6.64
N MET A 188 7.24 1.92 6.75
CA MET A 188 8.10 0.80 6.38
C MET A 188 8.45 0.80 4.89
N LEU A 189 7.49 1.09 4.00
CA LEU A 189 7.73 1.17 2.55
C LEU A 189 8.69 2.32 2.21
N ALA A 190 8.54 3.49 2.85
CA ALA A 190 9.50 4.58 2.74
C ALA A 190 10.90 4.18 3.24
N GLY A 191 10.95 3.42 4.34
CA GLY A 191 12.18 2.88 4.90
C GLY A 191 12.98 2.01 3.93
N LEU A 192 12.32 1.32 2.97
CA LEU A 192 13.01 0.49 1.99
C LEU A 192 13.96 1.28 1.10
N ASN A 193 13.62 2.50 0.69
CA ASN A 193 14.51 3.34 -0.12
C ASN A 193 15.29 4.38 0.70
N THR A 194 15.37 4.21 2.03
CA THR A 194 16.03 5.15 2.94
C THR A 194 17.29 4.55 3.52
N PRO A 195 18.49 5.15 3.35
CA PRO A 195 19.72 4.64 3.95
C PRO A 195 19.61 4.52 5.48
N GLY A 196 20.01 3.38 6.05
CA GLY A 196 19.97 3.13 7.49
C GLY A 196 18.74 2.36 7.97
N GLU A 197 18.36 2.56 9.22
CA GLU A 197 17.31 1.78 9.90
C GLU A 197 16.08 2.61 10.21
N THR A 198 14.96 2.32 9.55
CA THR A 198 13.66 2.93 9.87
C THR A 198 12.89 2.03 10.81
N THR A 199 12.47 2.58 11.95
CA THR A 199 11.79 1.83 13.01
C THR A 199 10.39 2.37 13.27
N VAL A 200 9.39 1.48 13.23
CA VAL A 200 8.03 1.75 13.67
C VAL A 200 7.78 1.08 15.00
N ILE A 201 7.21 1.80 15.96
CA ILE A 201 6.86 1.26 17.28
C ILE A 201 5.34 1.28 17.45
N GLU A 202 4.73 0.12 17.66
CA GLU A 202 3.30 -0.02 17.90
C GLU A 202 3.00 -0.49 19.33
N ALA A 203 2.18 0.27 20.05
CA ALA A 203 1.77 -0.06 21.42
C ALA A 203 0.80 -1.26 21.47
N VAL A 204 0.01 -1.43 20.41
CA VAL A 204 -0.92 -2.55 20.23
C VAL A 204 -0.64 -3.16 18.86
N PRO A 205 -0.47 -4.49 18.77
CA PRO A 205 -0.23 -5.15 17.50
C PRO A 205 -1.32 -4.83 16.47
N THR A 206 -0.90 -4.56 15.24
CA THR A 206 -1.80 -4.41 14.09
C THR A 206 -1.49 -5.48 13.05
N ARG A 207 -2.37 -5.65 12.04
CA ARG A 207 -2.13 -6.60 10.93
C ARG A 207 -0.70 -6.47 10.40
N ASP A 208 -0.05 -7.61 10.18
CA ASP A 208 1.39 -7.76 9.95
C ASP A 208 1.72 -8.17 8.50
N HIS A 209 0.79 -7.95 7.56
CA HIS A 209 0.96 -8.35 6.16
C HIS A 209 2.19 -7.71 5.50
N THR A 210 2.59 -6.50 5.89
CA THR A 210 3.76 -5.83 5.31
C THR A 210 5.04 -6.54 5.76
N GLU A 211 5.13 -6.87 7.05
CA GLU A 211 6.24 -7.57 7.68
C GLU A 211 6.41 -8.97 7.10
N ASN A 212 5.30 -9.71 6.95
CA ASN A 212 5.30 -11.06 6.40
C ASN A 212 5.67 -11.07 4.91
N MET A 213 5.16 -10.10 4.14
CA MET A 213 5.54 -9.96 2.73
C MET A 213 7.01 -9.57 2.58
N LEU A 214 7.53 -8.65 3.39
CA LEU A 214 8.96 -8.30 3.35
C LEU A 214 9.86 -9.50 3.64
N ARG A 215 9.49 -10.33 4.62
CA ARG A 215 10.18 -11.61 4.88
C ARG A 215 10.13 -12.55 3.68
N HIS A 216 8.98 -12.65 3.01
CA HIS A 216 8.82 -13.48 1.81
C HIS A 216 9.72 -13.04 0.65
N PHE A 217 9.93 -11.73 0.51
CA PHE A 217 10.81 -11.13 -0.51
C PHE A 217 12.28 -11.00 -0.06
N GLY A 218 12.68 -11.63 1.05
CA GLY A 218 14.08 -11.71 1.49
C GLY A 218 14.59 -10.55 2.37
N ALA A 219 13.74 -9.58 2.73
CA ALA A 219 14.09 -8.42 3.57
C ALA A 219 13.32 -8.42 4.89
N ALA A 220 13.47 -9.50 5.66
CA ALA A 220 12.74 -9.66 6.91
C ALA A 220 13.04 -8.50 7.90
N PRO A 221 12.02 -7.78 8.41
CA PRO A 221 12.26 -6.76 9.43
C PRO A 221 12.69 -7.40 10.75
N THR A 222 13.53 -6.69 11.49
CA THR A 222 13.88 -7.03 12.88
C THR A 222 12.71 -6.63 13.78
N ILE A 223 12.21 -7.57 14.60
CA ILE A 223 11.09 -7.34 15.51
C ILE A 223 11.53 -7.61 16.94
N THR A 224 11.40 -6.61 17.81
CA THR A 224 11.70 -6.71 19.25
C THR A 224 10.54 -6.19 20.08
N THR A 225 10.51 -6.52 21.38
CA THR A 225 9.55 -5.99 22.33
C THR A 225 10.26 -5.09 23.32
N ASP A 226 9.79 -3.85 23.45
CA ASP A 226 10.30 -2.88 24.42
C ASP A 226 9.88 -3.26 25.85
N SER A 227 10.50 -2.66 26.86
CA SER A 227 10.19 -2.93 28.28
C SER A 227 8.76 -2.55 28.67
N ASP A 228 8.11 -1.65 27.94
CA ASP A 228 6.71 -1.25 28.11
C ASP A 228 5.72 -2.18 27.38
N GLY A 229 6.21 -3.24 26.73
CA GLY A 229 5.41 -4.18 25.94
C GLY A 229 5.13 -3.74 24.51
N ALA A 230 5.61 -2.57 24.07
CA ALA A 230 5.44 -2.13 22.69
C ALA A 230 6.26 -2.98 21.72
N THR A 231 5.72 -3.20 20.52
CA THR A 231 6.42 -3.94 19.45
C THR A 231 7.20 -2.95 18.58
N ARG A 232 8.50 -3.18 18.45
CA ARG A 232 9.43 -2.38 17.66
C ARG A 232 9.79 -3.15 16.40
N ILE A 233 9.53 -2.55 15.24
CA ILE A 233 9.66 -3.17 13.92
C ILE A 233 10.63 -2.32 13.11
N THR A 234 11.80 -2.86 12.80
CA THR A 234 12.89 -2.15 12.13
C THR A 234 13.12 -2.72 10.74
N VAL A 235 13.09 -1.85 9.74
CA VAL A 235 13.43 -2.14 8.34
C VAL A 235 14.80 -1.53 8.04
N THR A 236 15.73 -2.34 7.57
CA THR A 236 17.01 -1.87 7.02
C THR A 236 16.77 -1.45 5.57
N GLY A 237 17.07 -0.21 5.23
CA GLY A 237 16.83 0.29 3.88
C GLY A 237 17.91 -0.11 2.88
N GLN A 238 17.59 0.14 1.61
CA GLN A 238 18.40 -0.18 0.43
C GLN A 238 18.76 -1.67 0.30
N GLN A 239 17.98 -2.54 0.93
CA GLN A 239 18.05 -3.97 0.71
C GLN A 239 17.42 -4.33 -0.64
N GLU A 240 18.05 -5.25 -1.36
CA GLU A 240 17.45 -5.85 -2.54
C GLU A 240 16.30 -6.77 -2.11
N LEU A 241 15.13 -6.57 -2.72
CA LEU A 241 14.02 -7.52 -2.61
C LEU A 241 14.14 -8.55 -3.73
N VAL A 242 14.05 -9.83 -3.39
CA VAL A 242 14.12 -10.92 -4.36
C VAL A 242 12.71 -11.34 -4.76
N ALA A 243 12.44 -11.43 -6.06
CA ALA A 243 11.13 -11.83 -6.55
C ALA A 243 10.76 -13.24 -6.07
N ALA A 244 9.50 -13.42 -5.66
CA ALA A 244 8.99 -14.67 -5.14
C ALA A 244 7.50 -14.82 -5.43
N ASP A 245 7.06 -16.02 -5.82
CA ASP A 245 5.66 -16.27 -6.16
C ASP A 245 4.73 -16.11 -4.96
N ILE A 246 3.52 -15.61 -5.20
CA ILE A 246 2.51 -15.35 -4.17
C ILE A 246 1.22 -16.06 -4.51
N LYS A 247 0.69 -16.82 -3.55
CA LYS A 247 -0.69 -17.32 -3.57
C LYS A 247 -1.49 -16.53 -2.56
N VAL A 248 -2.34 -15.62 -3.05
CA VAL A 248 -3.17 -14.76 -2.20
C VAL A 248 -4.20 -15.64 -1.49
N PRO A 249 -4.23 -15.63 -0.14
CA PRO A 249 -5.22 -16.40 0.61
C PRO A 249 -6.61 -15.78 0.47
N THR A 250 -7.64 -16.53 0.84
CA THR A 250 -9.03 -16.03 0.85
C THR A 250 -9.22 -14.91 1.87
N ASP A 251 -10.02 -13.90 1.54
CA ASP A 251 -10.26 -12.74 2.40
C ASP A 251 -11.12 -13.11 3.63
N PRO A 252 -10.59 -13.05 4.86
CA PRO A 252 -11.36 -13.35 6.06
C PRO A 252 -12.45 -12.30 6.33
N SER A 253 -12.38 -11.11 5.73
CA SER A 253 -13.41 -10.07 5.84
C SER A 253 -14.60 -10.30 4.89
N SER A 254 -14.42 -11.17 3.88
CA SER A 254 -15.46 -11.55 2.92
C SER A 254 -16.05 -12.95 3.19
N ALA A 255 -15.39 -13.76 4.01
CA ALA A 255 -15.83 -15.09 4.45
C ALA A 255 -16.91 -14.98 5.55
#